data_AF-W2TNL3-F1
#
_entry.id   AF-W2TNL3-F1
#
_cell.length_a   1.000
_cell.length_b   1.000
_cell.length_c   1.000
_cell.angle_alpha   90.00
_cell.angle_beta   90.00
_cell.angle_gamma   90.00
#
_symmetry.space_group_name_H-M   'P 1'
#
loop_
_entity.id
_entity.type
_entity.pdbx_description
1 polymer ?
#
loop_
_entity_poly.entity_id
_entity_poly.type
_entity_poly.pdbx_seq_one_letter_code
_entity_poly.pdbx_strand_id
1 'polypeptide(L)'
;MAICTYNTHTLASEAAIEDLMMQAKKIKHDVIGLTETRRRHPLNAVYETGEELILGTCDSRGVGGFGVLVNTSMAKNIDSFEQLTTRIGHENRRPSGNAPMYEEWLGEIL
;
A
#
# COMPACT_ATOMS: atom_id res chain seq x y z
N MET A 1 14.14 -9.70 -4.51
CA MET A 1 13.30 -8.52 -4.22
C MET A 1 12.22 -8.43 -5.27
N ALA A 2 11.00 -8.82 -4.91
CA ALA A 2 9.78 -8.70 -5.70
C ALA A 2 8.79 -7.82 -4.92
N ILE A 3 8.50 -6.65 -5.48
CA ILE A 3 7.56 -5.68 -4.90
C ILE A 3 6.33 -5.64 -5.79
N CYS A 4 5.16 -5.72 -5.17
CA CYS A 4 3.88 -5.68 -5.89
C CYS A 4 2.98 -4.64 -5.26
N THR A 5 2.00 -4.14 -6.02
CA THR A 5 0.94 -3.29 -5.51
C THR A 5 -0.40 -3.99 -5.67
N TYR A 6 -1.24 -3.93 -4.65
CA TYR A 6 -2.56 -4.56 -4.65
C TYR A 6 -3.61 -3.59 -4.10
N ASN A 7 -4.65 -3.33 -4.91
CA ASN A 7 -5.81 -2.57 -4.46
C ASN A 7 -6.73 -3.53 -3.69
N THR A 8 -6.89 -3.28 -2.41
CA THR A 8 -7.61 -4.18 -1.51
C THR A 8 -9.12 -3.95 -1.53
N HIS A 9 -9.58 -2.85 -2.13
CA HIS A 9 -10.92 -2.26 -2.03
C HIS A 9 -11.38 -1.94 -0.58
N THR A 10 -11.12 -2.82 0.40
CA THR A 10 -11.34 -2.63 1.84
C THR A 10 -10.59 -3.69 2.66
N LEU A 11 -9.97 -3.28 3.76
CA LEU A 11 -9.43 -4.13 4.83
C LEU A 11 -10.03 -3.74 6.20
N ALA A 12 -11.28 -3.29 6.20
CA ALA A 12 -11.97 -2.85 7.41
C ALA A 12 -12.37 -4.01 8.34
N SER A 13 -12.52 -5.24 7.82
CA SER A 13 -12.88 -6.44 8.57
C SER A 13 -11.72 -7.44 8.64
N GLU A 14 -11.74 -8.31 9.65
CA GLU A 14 -10.79 -9.42 9.77
C GLU A 14 -10.90 -10.40 8.60
N ALA A 15 -12.13 -10.72 8.17
CA ALA A 15 -12.36 -11.58 7.00
C ALA A 15 -11.70 -11.03 5.71
N ALA A 16 -11.75 -9.72 5.47
CA ALA A 16 -11.09 -9.12 4.31
C ALA A 16 -9.57 -9.24 4.38
N ILE A 17 -9.00 -9.19 5.58
CA ILE A 17 -7.58 -9.43 5.79
C ILE A 17 -7.23 -10.91 5.58
N GLU A 18 -8.04 -11.84 6.07
CA GLU A 18 -7.85 -13.27 5.82
C GLU A 18 -7.86 -13.59 4.32
N ASP A 19 -8.80 -13.01 3.57
CA ASP A 19 -8.87 -13.15 2.12
C ASP A 19 -7.61 -12.59 1.42
N LEU A 20 -7.11 -11.44 1.87
CA LEU A 20 -5.84 -10.89 1.41
C LEU A 20 -4.69 -11.87 1.68
N MET A 21 -4.59 -12.42 2.88
CA MET A 21 -3.53 -13.39 3.23
C MET A 21 -3.62 -14.65 2.38
N MET A 22 -4.82 -15.15 2.10
CA MET A 22 -5.02 -16.29 1.20
C MET A 22 -4.61 -15.99 -0.23
N GLN A 23 -4.84 -14.77 -0.73
CA GLN A 23 -4.43 -14.34 -2.05
C GLN A 23 -2.92 -14.09 -2.14
N ALA A 24 -2.34 -13.42 -1.15
CA ALA A 24 -0.92 -13.12 -1.08
C ALA A 24 -0.06 -14.40 -1.13
N LYS A 25 -0.50 -15.48 -0.47
CA LYS A 25 0.15 -16.80 -0.51
C LYS A 25 0.29 -17.39 -1.92
N LYS A 26 -0.56 -16.99 -2.87
CA LYS A 26 -0.56 -17.52 -4.24
C LYS A 26 0.46 -16.83 -5.13
N ILE A 27 0.96 -15.67 -4.73
CA ILE A 27 1.90 -14.86 -5.49
C ILE A 27 3.25 -14.82 -4.79
N LYS A 28 4.33 -14.92 -5.57
CA LYS A 28 5.68 -14.72 -5.02
C LYS A 28 5.90 -13.23 -4.80
N HIS A 29 6.10 -12.83 -3.55
CA HIS A 29 6.31 -11.45 -3.18
C HIS A 29 7.29 -11.37 -2.01
N ASP A 30 8.09 -10.30 -1.98
CA ASP A 30 8.90 -9.92 -0.83
C ASP A 30 8.17 -8.80 -0.05
N VAL A 31 7.50 -7.88 -0.77
CA VAL A 31 6.68 -6.80 -0.22
C VAL A 31 5.46 -6.55 -1.10
N ILE A 32 4.29 -6.33 -0.51
CA ILE A 32 3.08 -5.88 -1.21
C ILE A 32 2.64 -4.52 -0.64
N GLY A 33 2.64 -3.50 -1.49
CA GLY A 33 1.99 -2.21 -1.20
C GLY A 33 0.48 -2.33 -1.37
N LEU A 34 -0.27 -1.94 -0.34
CA LEU A 34 -1.73 -2.03 -0.29
C LEU A 34 -2.33 -0.63 -0.41
N THR A 35 -3.30 -0.48 -1.30
CA THR A 35 -4.08 0.75 -1.45
C THR A 35 -5.56 0.51 -1.19
N GLU A 36 -6.28 1.60 -0.87
CA GLU A 36 -7.70 1.57 -0.53
C GLU A 36 -8.04 0.62 0.62
N THR A 37 -7.19 0.59 1.65
CA THR A 37 -7.40 -0.27 2.82
C THR A 37 -8.65 0.13 3.62
N ARG A 38 -9.09 1.40 3.51
CA ARG A 38 -10.28 1.97 4.15
C ARG A 38 -10.39 1.65 5.65
N ARG A 39 -9.26 1.40 6.32
CA ARG A 39 -9.23 1.04 7.74
C ARG A 39 -9.13 2.31 8.58
N ARG A 40 -10.04 2.46 9.56
CA ARG A 40 -10.11 3.67 10.41
C ARG A 40 -9.03 3.73 11.47
N HIS A 41 -8.56 2.57 11.92
CA HIS A 41 -7.55 2.45 12.96
C HIS A 41 -6.31 1.78 12.36
N PRO A 42 -5.11 2.24 12.73
CA PRO A 42 -3.90 1.58 12.27
C PRO A 42 -3.87 0.15 12.79
N LEU A 43 -3.24 -0.74 12.05
CA LEU A 43 -3.03 -2.13 12.44
C LEU A 43 -1.56 -2.46 12.22
N ASN A 44 -0.90 -3.03 13.22
CA ASN A 44 0.32 -3.80 13.01
C ASN A 44 0.08 -5.21 13.56
N ALA A 45 0.24 -6.22 12.71
CA ALA A 45 0.10 -7.61 13.08
C ALA A 45 1.14 -8.47 12.38
N VAL A 46 1.76 -9.37 13.14
CA VAL A 46 2.59 -10.45 12.61
C VAL A 46 1.76 -11.73 12.63
N TYR A 47 1.63 -12.38 11.47
CA TYR A 47 0.85 -13.61 11.34
C TYR A 47 1.70 -14.85 11.64
N GLU A 48 1.05 -16.01 11.78
CA GLU A 48 1.74 -17.30 12.00
C GLU A 48 2.74 -17.66 10.89
N THR A 49 2.53 -17.12 9.69
CA THR A 49 3.49 -17.26 8.57
C THR A 49 4.79 -16.49 8.81
N GLY A 50 4.81 -15.58 9.79
CA GLY A 50 5.88 -14.62 10.04
C GLY A 50 5.81 -13.38 9.15
N GLU A 51 4.77 -13.27 8.32
CA GLU A 51 4.52 -12.09 7.49
C GLU A 51 3.97 -10.97 8.37
N GLU A 52 4.46 -9.76 8.14
CA GLU A 52 4.07 -8.57 8.89
C GLU A 52 3.15 -7.70 8.03
N LEU A 53 1.97 -7.39 8.58
CA LEU A 53 0.98 -6.52 7.96
C LEU A 53 0.90 -5.21 8.75
N ILE A 54 1.22 -4.12 8.07
CA ILE A 54 1.11 -2.77 8.63
C ILE A 54 0.09 -1.99 7.82
N LEU A 55 -0.99 -1.55 8.45
CA LEU A 55 -2.03 -0.74 7.84
C LEU A 55 -2.04 0.64 8.47
N GLY A 56 -1.91 1.67 7.64
CA GLY A 56 -2.21 3.05 7.98
C GLY A 56 -3.71 3.32 7.99
N THR A 57 -4.09 4.50 8.46
CA THR A 57 -5.47 4.95 8.54
C THR A 57 -5.95 5.57 7.23
N CYS A 58 -7.23 5.43 6.92
CA CYS A 58 -7.90 6.27 5.92
C CYS A 58 -8.22 7.67 6.51
N ASP A 59 -8.52 8.64 5.64
CA ASP A 59 -8.96 9.96 6.09
C ASP A 59 -10.35 9.91 6.76
N SER A 60 -10.80 11.03 7.32
CA SER A 60 -12.12 11.12 7.99
C SER A 60 -13.30 10.77 7.08
N ARG A 61 -13.12 10.80 5.75
CA ARG A 61 -14.14 10.42 4.76
C ARG A 61 -14.15 8.92 4.47
N GLY A 62 -13.24 8.17 5.08
CA GLY A 62 -13.06 6.74 4.81
C GLY A 62 -12.44 6.47 3.44
N VAL A 63 -11.84 7.48 2.81
CA VAL A 63 -11.26 7.38 1.47
C VAL A 63 -9.76 7.11 1.60
N GLY A 64 -9.28 6.17 0.77
CA GLY A 64 -7.87 5.80 0.73
C GLY A 64 -7.47 4.87 1.88
N GLY A 65 -6.32 5.15 2.46
CA GLY A 65 -5.62 4.22 3.35
C GLY A 65 -4.57 3.44 2.57
N PHE A 66 -3.39 3.36 3.16
CA PHE A 66 -2.25 2.62 2.63
C PHE A 66 -1.84 1.57 3.65
N GLY A 67 -1.25 0.49 3.17
CA GLY A 67 -0.63 -0.50 4.02
C GLY A 67 0.48 -1.22 3.28
N VAL A 68 1.16 -2.09 4.00
CA VAL A 68 2.19 -2.95 3.46
C VAL A 68 2.07 -4.34 4.08
N LEU A 69 2.16 -5.37 3.24
CA LEU A 69 2.36 -6.76 3.67
C LEU A 69 3.78 -7.17 3.32
N VAL A 70 4.52 -7.68 4.30
CA VAL A 70 5.95 -7.93 4.19
C VAL A 70 6.21 -9.39 4.47
N ASN A 71 6.91 -10.05 3.55
CA ASN A 71 7.26 -11.45 3.71
C ASN A 71 8.19 -11.64 4.91
N THR A 72 8.08 -12.78 5.59
CA THR A 72 8.90 -13.17 6.75
C THR A 72 10.40 -12.96 6.57
N SER A 73 10.92 -13.23 5.38
CA SER A 73 12.35 -13.05 5.08
C SER A 73 12.79 -11.58 5.11
N MET A 74 11.88 -10.66 4.82
CA MET A 74 12.09 -9.21 4.77
C MET A 74 11.62 -8.50 6.04
N ALA A 75 10.68 -9.06 6.80
CA ALA A 75 10.09 -8.43 7.99
C ALA A 75 11.15 -7.94 8.99
N LYS A 76 12.19 -8.75 9.24
CA LYS A 76 13.32 -8.40 10.11
C LYS A 76 14.14 -7.17 9.68
N ASN A 77 13.95 -6.67 8.46
CA ASN A 77 14.66 -5.51 7.92
C ASN A 77 13.84 -4.22 8.07
N ILE A 78 12.66 -4.28 8.70
CA ILE A 78 11.77 -3.13 8.89
C ILE A 78 11.84 -2.69 10.34
N ASP A 79 12.40 -1.51 10.57
CA ASP A 79 12.43 -0.90 11.90
C ASP A 79 11.18 -0.05 12.17
N SER A 80 10.63 0.60 11.13
CA SER A 80 9.48 1.50 11.24
C SER A 80 8.72 1.64 9.92
N PHE A 81 7.43 1.95 10.02
CA PHE A 81 6.57 2.30 8.88
C PHE A 81 6.01 3.71 9.07
N GLU A 82 6.32 4.60 8.14
CA GLU A 82 5.75 5.95 8.09
C GLU A 82 5.04 6.19 6.76
N GLN A 83 3.82 6.70 6.86
CA GLN A 83 3.02 7.03 5.69
C GLN A 83 3.33 8.45 5.23
N LEU A 84 4.16 8.59 4.20
CA LEU A 84 4.43 9.87 3.55
C LEU A 84 3.22 10.27 2.69
N THR A 85 2.22 10.90 3.31
CA THR A 85 0.98 11.37 2.64
C THR A 85 1.06 12.80 2.11
N THR A 86 2.26 13.37 2.00
CA THR A 86 2.41 14.69 1.39
C THR A 86 2.08 14.55 -0.09
N ARG A 87 0.86 14.94 -0.47
CA ARG A 87 0.51 15.21 -1.87
C ARG A 87 1.58 16.17 -2.37
N ILE A 88 2.51 15.68 -3.18
CA ILE A 88 3.50 16.54 -3.83
C ILE A 88 2.68 17.58 -4.58
N GLY A 89 2.85 18.84 -4.18
CA GLY A 89 2.10 19.93 -4.76
C GLY A 89 2.43 20.00 -6.24
N HIS A 90 1.45 19.69 -7.08
CA HIS A 90 1.49 20.07 -8.49
C HIS A 90 1.68 21.60 -8.55
N GLU A 91 2.89 22.04 -8.84
CA GLU A 91 3.16 23.44 -9.16
C GLU A 91 2.33 23.75 -10.40
N ASN A 92 1.36 24.65 -10.28
CA ASN A 92 0.44 25.01 -11.37
C ASN A 92 1.21 25.66 -12.53
N ARG A 93 1.82 24.86 -13.40
CA ARG A 93 2.06 25.25 -14.79
C ARG A 93 0.80 24.97 -15.59
N ARG A 94 0.28 26.03 -16.20
CA ARG A 94 -0.89 25.97 -17.08
C ARG A 94 -0.63 24.91 -18.17
N PRO A 95 -1.58 24.02 -18.47
CA PRO A 95 -1.38 22.98 -19.47
C PRO A 95 -1.36 23.63 -20.86
N SER A 96 -0.20 23.62 -21.52
CA SER A 96 -0.14 23.76 -22.97
C SER A 96 -0.29 22.37 -23.60
N GLY A 97 -1.52 22.00 -23.94
CA GLY A 97 -1.89 21.04 -24.98
C GLY A 97 -1.37 19.59 -24.85
N ASN A 98 -2.30 18.68 -24.54
CA ASN A 98 -2.28 17.24 -24.85
C ASN A 98 -0.99 16.46 -24.58
N ALA A 99 -0.80 16.03 -23.33
CA ALA A 99 0.02 14.85 -23.01
C ALA A 99 -0.83 13.85 -22.19
N PRO A 100 -0.84 12.55 -22.55
CA PRO A 100 -1.57 11.55 -21.78
C PRO A 100 -0.88 11.31 -20.42
N MET A 101 -1.67 11.47 -19.35
CA MET A 101 -1.33 11.44 -17.91
C MET A 101 -0.60 10.17 -17.42
N TYR A 102 -0.42 9.16 -18.29
CA TYR A 102 0.15 7.86 -17.93
C TYR A 102 1.68 7.77 -18.16
N GLU A 103 2.26 8.60 -19.02
CA GLU A 103 3.71 8.56 -19.34
C GLU A 103 4.56 9.38 -18.35
N GLU A 104 3.97 10.38 -17.69
CA GLU A 104 4.68 11.31 -16.81
C GLU A 104 5.07 10.67 -15.46
N TRP A 105 4.33 9.65 -15.04
CA TRP A 105 4.57 8.94 -13.77
C TRP A 105 5.73 7.94 -13.79
N LEU A 106 6.12 7.45 -14.97
CA LEU A 106 7.21 6.47 -15.07
C LEU A 106 8.60 7.12 -15.07
N GLY A 107 8.69 8.41 -15.43
CA GLY A 107 9.95 9.15 -15.48
C GLY A 107 10.49 9.63 -14.12
N GLU A 108 9.65 9.67 -13.08
CA GLU A 108 10.06 10.09 -11.73
C GLU A 108 10.38 8.91 -10.79
N ILE A 109 10.20 7.67 -11.26
CA ILE A 109 10.44 6.43 -10.48
C ILE A 109 11.62 5.60 -11.04
N LEU A 110 12.26 6.04 -12.14
CA LEU A 110 13.51 5.47 -12.69
C LEU A 110 14.69 6.43 -12.50
#